data_AF-A0A1I4CRL7-F1
#
_entry.id   AF-A0A1I4CRL7-F1
#
_cell.length_a   1.000
_cell.length_b   1.000
_cell.length_c   1.000
_cell.angle_alpha   90.00
_cell.angle_beta   90.00
_cell.angle_gamma   90.00
#
_symmetry.space_group_name_H-M   'P 1'
#
loop_
_entity.id
_entity.type
_entity.pdbx_description
1 polymer ?
#
loop_
_entity_poly.entity_id
_entity_poly.type
_entity_poly.pdbx_seq_one_letter_code
_entity_poly.pdbx_strand_id
1 'polypeptide(L)'
;MTNNPAGLLVVFAFVAAAIGSVPLAVVAFLLAGRVRPFSRAVLYAGGAVGVVAAVLAVVVTIISPAAGLVVAVLAVLTAAVLWAVPLLVARAVLVRRGLDGQRALRNATVGLPVALVASLFVVFGDFRRYNITFLTGTEALVAWTALVLVVFLGPTAVGLGVTALRR
;
A
#
# COMPACT_ATOMS: atom_id res chain seq x y z
N MET A 1 17.89 -24.94 -4.42
CA MET A 1 17.00 -23.77 -4.32
C MET A 1 16.73 -23.53 -2.85
N THR A 2 17.45 -22.61 -2.22
CA THR A 2 17.11 -22.17 -0.87
C THR A 2 15.90 -21.24 -1.00
N ASN A 3 14.70 -21.77 -0.71
CA ASN A 3 13.52 -20.93 -0.54
C ASN A 3 13.82 -19.98 0.61
N ASN A 4 14.09 -18.70 0.35
CA ASN A 4 14.26 -17.70 1.39
C ASN A 4 12.87 -17.38 1.96
N PRO A 5 12.48 -17.91 3.14
CA PRO A 5 11.12 -17.75 3.65
C PRO A 5 10.80 -16.28 3.94
N ALA A 6 11.82 -15.48 4.29
CA ALA A 6 11.66 -14.04 4.52
C ALA A 6 11.34 -13.28 3.22
N GLY A 7 12.04 -13.60 2.12
CA GLY A 7 11.77 -12.98 0.82
C GLY A 7 10.35 -13.29 0.32
N LEU A 8 9.90 -14.52 0.52
CA LEU A 8 8.55 -14.96 0.16
C LEU A 8 7.47 -14.24 1.01
N LEU A 9 7.69 -14.09 2.32
CA LEU A 9 6.81 -13.31 3.20
C LEU A 9 6.69 -11.84 2.78
N VAL A 10 7.80 -11.20 2.37
CA VAL A 10 7.79 -9.81 1.87
C VAL A 10 6.92 -9.69 0.62
N VAL A 11 7.05 -10.63 -0.32
CA VAL A 11 6.25 -10.64 -1.55
C VAL A 11 4.76 -10.84 -1.23
N PHE A 12 4.40 -11.78 -0.34
CA PHE A 12 3.01 -11.97 0.05
C PHE A 12 2.43 -10.76 0.79
N ALA A 13 3.19 -10.13 1.68
CA ALA A 13 2.78 -8.92 2.36
C ALA A 13 2.54 -7.78 1.36
N PHE A 14 3.42 -7.63 0.36
CA PHE A 14 3.25 -6.65 -0.71
C PHE A 14 1.98 -6.90 -1.53
N VAL A 15 1.76 -8.15 -1.97
CA VAL A 15 0.56 -8.53 -2.74
C VAL A 15 -0.70 -8.30 -1.92
N ALA A 16 -0.71 -8.66 -0.64
CA ALA A 16 -1.82 -8.41 0.25
C ALA A 16 -2.10 -6.91 0.40
N ALA A 17 -1.07 -6.07 0.48
CA ALA A 17 -1.21 -4.62 0.52
C ALA A 17 -1.76 -4.05 -0.80
N ALA A 18 -1.28 -4.55 -1.94
CA ALA A 18 -1.73 -4.13 -3.26
C ALA A 18 -3.21 -4.47 -3.45
N ILE A 19 -3.60 -5.72 -3.18
CA ILE A 19 -4.99 -6.17 -3.26
C ILE A 19 -5.86 -5.40 -2.25
N GLY A 20 -5.42 -5.27 -1.00
CA GLY A 20 -6.16 -4.60 0.07
C GLY A 20 -6.30 -3.09 -0.12
N SER A 21 -5.46 -2.45 -0.93
CA SER A 21 -5.58 -1.03 -1.22
C SER A 21 -6.84 -0.68 -2.02
N VAL A 22 -7.32 -1.60 -2.87
CA VAL A 22 -8.55 -1.43 -3.66
C VAL A 22 -9.79 -1.34 -2.77
N PRO A 23 -10.10 -2.34 -1.91
CA PRO A 23 -11.25 -2.25 -1.02
C PRO A 23 -11.09 -1.10 -0.02
N LEU A 24 -9.87 -0.79 0.45
CA LEU A 24 -9.64 0.40 1.28
C LEU A 24 -10.10 1.67 0.57
N ALA A 25 -9.70 1.87 -0.69
CA ALA A 25 -10.11 3.04 -1.47
C ALA A 25 -11.63 3.02 -1.68
N VAL A 26 -12.20 1.91 -2.16
CA VAL A 26 -13.64 1.78 -2.43
C VAL A 26 -14.46 2.09 -1.18
N VAL A 27 -14.14 1.48 -0.04
CA VAL A 27 -14.85 1.70 1.23
C VAL A 27 -14.71 3.15 1.69
N ALA A 28 -13.52 3.76 1.58
CA ALA A 28 -13.35 5.18 1.92
C ALA A 28 -14.24 6.10 1.06
N PHE A 29 -14.35 5.82 -0.25
CA PHE A 29 -15.23 6.59 -1.14
C PHE A 29 -16.72 6.36 -0.88
N LEU A 30 -17.14 5.14 -0.55
CA LEU A 30 -18.51 4.83 -0.14
C LEU A 30 -18.86 5.53 1.18
N LEU A 31 -17.94 5.50 2.16
CA LEU A 31 -18.12 6.16 3.45
C LEU A 31 -18.12 7.68 3.35
N ALA A 32 -17.44 8.27 2.36
CA ALA A 32 -17.40 9.72 2.16
C ALA A 32 -18.79 10.36 1.96
N GLY A 33 -19.78 9.59 1.49
CA GLY A 33 -21.17 10.04 1.39
C GLY A 33 -21.87 10.21 2.74
N ARG A 34 -21.40 9.50 3.78
CA ARG A 34 -22.01 9.48 5.13
C ARG A 34 -21.14 10.11 6.21
N VAL A 35 -19.82 10.16 6.00
CA VAL A 35 -18.86 10.58 7.01
C VAL A 35 -17.99 11.71 6.46
N ARG A 36 -18.01 12.85 7.15
CA ARG A 36 -17.11 13.97 6.91
C ARG A 36 -16.20 14.19 8.12
N PRO A 37 -14.94 14.61 7.92
CA PRO A 37 -14.23 14.81 6.64
C PRO A 37 -13.76 13.49 5.99
N PHE A 38 -13.27 13.54 4.74
CA PHE A 38 -12.79 12.35 3.99
C PHE A 38 -11.68 11.59 4.73
N SER A 39 -10.83 12.30 5.48
CA SER A 39 -9.81 11.67 6.34
C SER A 39 -10.40 10.72 7.38
N ARG A 40 -11.62 10.97 7.88
CA ARG A 40 -12.31 10.07 8.81
C ARG A 40 -12.83 8.83 8.08
N ALA A 41 -13.30 8.97 6.84
CA ALA A 41 -13.70 7.84 6.01
C ALA A 41 -12.52 6.90 5.70
N VAL A 42 -11.34 7.45 5.36
CA VAL A 42 -10.10 6.67 5.16
C VAL A 42 -9.68 5.98 6.46
N LEU A 43 -9.78 6.66 7.61
CA LEU A 43 -9.45 6.08 8.90
C LEU A 43 -10.37 4.91 9.27
N TYR A 44 -11.67 5.01 9.01
CA TYR A 44 -12.60 3.90 9.23
C TYR A 44 -12.38 2.74 8.26
N ALA A 45 -12.11 3.02 6.99
CA ALA A 45 -11.77 1.98 6.01
C ALA A 45 -10.48 1.25 6.42
N GLY A 46 -9.43 1.99 6.79
CA GLY A 46 -8.17 1.44 7.30
C GLY A 46 -8.35 0.68 8.60
N GLY A 47 -9.17 1.20 9.52
CA GLY A 47 -9.51 0.53 10.78
C GLY A 47 -10.22 -0.80 10.56
N ALA A 48 -11.15 -0.89 9.61
CA ALA A 48 -11.82 -2.15 9.26
C ALA A 48 -10.82 -3.20 8.75
N VAL A 49 -9.88 -2.80 7.88
CA VAL A 49 -8.79 -3.70 7.46
C VAL A 49 -7.91 -4.09 8.65
N GLY A 50 -7.59 -3.16 9.53
CA GLY A 50 -6.81 -3.41 10.75
C GLY A 50 -7.47 -4.45 11.66
N VAL A 51 -8.80 -4.41 11.80
CA VAL A 51 -9.56 -5.42 12.55
C VAL A 51 -9.45 -6.79 11.88
N VAL A 52 -9.61 -6.88 10.56
CA VAL A 52 -9.44 -8.15 9.84
C VAL A 52 -8.02 -8.71 10.02
N ALA A 53 -7.00 -7.86 9.93
CA ALA A 53 -5.62 -8.25 10.15
C ALA A 53 -5.36 -8.70 11.60
N ALA A 54 -5.96 -8.03 12.59
CA ALA A 54 -5.86 -8.42 13.99
C ALA A 54 -6.54 -9.78 14.26
N VAL A 55 -7.73 -10.01 13.69
CA VAL A 55 -8.42 -11.32 13.77
C VAL A 55 -7.55 -12.41 13.15
N LEU A 56 -6.95 -12.16 11.98
CA LEU A 56 -6.04 -13.11 11.35
C LEU A 56 -4.83 -13.41 12.25
N ALA A 57 -4.21 -12.40 12.85
CA ALA A 57 -3.09 -12.58 13.77
C ALA A 57 -3.49 -13.41 15.00
N VAL A 58 -4.68 -13.18 15.57
CA VAL A 58 -5.21 -13.97 16.69
C VAL A 58 -5.43 -15.43 16.28
N VAL A 59 -6.05 -15.67 15.12
CA VAL A 59 -6.25 -17.04 14.60
C VAL A 59 -4.92 -17.77 14.42
N VAL A 60 -3.91 -17.10 13.87
CA VAL A 60 -2.56 -17.69 13.71
C VAL A 60 -1.89 -17.93 15.06
N THR A 61 -2.12 -17.06 16.06
CA THR A 61 -1.58 -17.19 17.43
C THR A 61 -2.05 -18.49 18.10
N ILE A 62 -3.29 -18.94 17.82
CA ILE A 62 -3.83 -20.20 18.34
C ILE A 62 -3.01 -21.41 17.86
N ILE A 63 -2.46 -21.35 16.63
CA ILE A 63 -1.63 -22.41 16.04
C ILE A 63 -0.18 -22.26 16.50
N SER A 64 0.36 -21.05 16.45
CA SER A 64 1.73 -20.72 16.85
C SER A 64 1.81 -19.26 17.32
N PRO A 65 2.10 -19.01 18.62
CA PRO A 65 2.19 -17.65 19.15
C PRO A 65 3.25 -16.79 18.46
N ALA A 66 4.40 -17.38 18.13
CA ALA A 66 5.47 -16.70 17.42
C ALA A 66 5.04 -16.28 16.00
N ALA A 67 4.33 -17.16 15.27
CA ALA A 67 3.81 -16.82 13.94
C ALA A 67 2.75 -15.73 14.01
N GLY A 68 1.88 -15.76 15.02
CA GLY A 68 0.86 -14.73 15.25
C GLY A 68 1.47 -13.35 15.46
N LEU A 69 2.53 -13.25 16.26
CA LEU A 69 3.30 -12.02 16.45
C LEU A 69 3.89 -11.52 15.12
N VAL A 70 4.51 -12.41 14.34
CA VAL A 70 5.10 -12.04 13.03
C VAL A 70 4.02 -11.50 12.08
N VAL A 71 2.85 -12.14 12.02
CA VAL A 71 1.73 -11.66 11.20
C VAL A 71 1.25 -10.29 11.65
N ALA A 72 1.10 -10.07 12.96
CA ALA A 72 0.68 -8.77 13.49
C ALA A 72 1.68 -7.65 13.14
N VAL A 73 2.98 -7.89 13.36
CA VAL A 73 4.05 -6.94 13.03
C VAL A 73 4.08 -6.66 11.54
N LEU A 74 4.02 -7.69 10.70
CA LEU A 74 4.00 -7.54 9.26
C LEU A 74 2.78 -6.75 8.79
N ALA A 75 1.59 -7.02 9.33
CA ALA A 75 0.39 -6.27 8.98
C ALA A 75 0.52 -4.77 9.29
N VAL A 76 1.03 -4.43 10.49
CA VAL A 76 1.24 -3.03 10.91
C VAL A 76 2.28 -2.35 10.03
N LEU A 77 3.45 -2.98 9.85
CA LEU A 77 4.54 -2.41 9.04
C LEU A 77 4.11 -2.24 7.58
N THR A 78 3.42 -3.23 7.02
CA THR A 78 2.94 -3.20 5.63
C THR A 78 1.91 -2.08 5.46
N ALA A 79 0.92 -1.96 6.35
CA ALA A 79 -0.05 -0.87 6.28
C ALA A 79 0.60 0.51 6.47
N ALA A 80 1.56 0.63 7.40
CA ALA A 80 2.26 1.88 7.61
C ALA A 80 3.09 2.29 6.38
N VAL A 81 3.96 1.40 5.91
CA VAL A 81 4.94 1.68 4.85
C VAL A 81 4.30 1.75 3.48
N LEU A 82 3.35 0.87 3.16
CA LEU A 82 2.77 0.79 1.82
C LEU A 82 1.48 1.60 1.67
N TRP A 83 0.77 1.95 2.75
CA TRP A 83 -0.45 2.75 2.67
C TRP A 83 -0.30 4.12 3.31
N ALA A 84 0.02 4.18 4.60
CA ALA A 84 0.00 5.43 5.34
C ALA A 84 1.05 6.42 4.82
N VAL A 85 2.32 5.99 4.69
CA VAL A 85 3.38 6.91 4.25
C VAL A 85 3.15 7.41 2.82
N PRO A 86 2.86 6.56 1.80
CA PRO A 86 2.59 7.04 0.45
C PRO A 86 1.40 8.00 0.38
N LEU A 87 0.32 7.74 1.15
CA LEU A 87 -0.82 8.65 1.22
C LEU A 87 -0.45 9.99 1.86
N LEU A 88 0.34 9.99 2.94
CA LEU A 88 0.78 11.21 3.62
C LEU A 88 1.72 12.03 2.75
N VAL A 89 2.68 11.39 2.08
CA VAL A 89 3.60 12.02 1.12
C VAL A 89 2.81 12.65 -0.02
N ALA A 90 1.92 11.88 -0.65
CA ALA A 90 1.12 12.40 -1.76
C ALA A 90 0.20 13.55 -1.35
N ARG A 91 -0.45 13.43 -0.18
CA ARG A 91 -1.26 14.52 0.38
C ARG A 91 -0.41 15.77 0.59
N ALA A 92 0.77 15.65 1.20
CA ALA A 92 1.65 16.79 1.46
C ALA A 92 2.10 17.47 0.16
N VAL A 93 2.47 16.70 -0.87
CA VAL A 93 2.87 17.25 -2.17
C VAL A 93 1.70 17.94 -2.86
N LEU A 94 0.51 17.34 -2.87
CA LEU A 94 -0.68 17.92 -3.50
C LEU A 94 -1.15 19.19 -2.79
N VAL A 95 -1.06 19.24 -1.45
CA VAL A 95 -1.33 20.47 -0.69
C VAL A 95 -0.35 21.59 -1.06
N ARG A 96 0.95 21.28 -1.18
CA ARG A 96 1.95 22.24 -1.67
C ARG A 96 1.69 22.73 -3.10
N ARG A 97 0.92 21.98 -3.89
CA ARG A 97 0.47 22.35 -5.24
C ARG A 97 -0.88 23.08 -5.26
N GLY A 98 -1.40 23.49 -4.10
CA GLY A 98 -2.59 24.33 -3.97
C GLY A 98 -3.90 23.57 -3.81
N LEU A 99 -3.89 22.26 -3.59
CA LEU A 99 -5.11 21.53 -3.24
C LEU A 99 -5.46 21.68 -1.76
N ASP A 100 -6.76 21.77 -1.46
CA ASP A 100 -7.26 21.59 -0.09
C ASP A 100 -6.85 20.21 0.46
N GLY A 101 -6.58 20.15 1.77
CA GLY A 101 -6.07 18.95 2.42
C GLY A 101 -6.96 17.71 2.28
N GLN A 102 -8.28 17.87 2.15
CA GLN A 102 -9.22 16.75 1.95
C GLN A 102 -9.30 16.34 0.48
N ARG A 103 -9.24 17.32 -0.44
CA ARG A 103 -9.16 17.04 -1.89
C ARG A 103 -7.84 16.34 -2.25
N ALA A 104 -6.73 16.78 -1.67
CA ALA A 104 -5.43 16.17 -1.79
C ALA A 104 -5.45 14.70 -1.32
N LEU A 105 -6.02 14.43 -0.14
CA LEU A 105 -6.15 13.06 0.36
C LEU A 105 -7.05 12.20 -0.55
N ARG A 106 -8.19 12.74 -1.00
CA ARG A 106 -9.11 12.03 -1.91
C ARG A 106 -8.41 11.63 -3.21
N ASN A 107 -7.62 12.52 -3.80
CA ASN A 107 -6.87 12.24 -5.02
C ASN A 107 -5.73 11.23 -4.76
N ALA A 108 -5.02 11.35 -3.63
CA ALA A 108 -3.99 10.39 -3.22
C ALA A 108 -4.57 8.97 -2.99
N THR A 109 -5.76 8.85 -2.40
CA THR A 109 -6.45 7.57 -2.18
C THR A 109 -6.82 6.86 -3.48
N VAL A 110 -7.10 7.59 -4.57
CA VAL A 110 -7.27 6.98 -5.91
C VAL A 110 -5.95 6.47 -6.45
N GLY A 111 -4.87 7.21 -6.22
CA GLY A 111 -3.55 6.87 -6.73
C GLY A 111 -2.88 5.68 -6.04
N LEU A 112 -3.24 5.40 -4.78
CA LEU A 112 -2.63 4.33 -4.00
C LEU A 112 -2.78 2.94 -4.65
N PRO A 113 -3.99 2.47 -5.02
CA PRO A 113 -4.13 1.19 -5.70
C PRO A 113 -3.41 1.12 -7.03
N VAL A 114 -3.46 2.20 -7.82
CA VAL A 114 -2.78 2.26 -9.12
C VAL A 114 -1.27 2.09 -8.94
N ALA A 115 -0.68 2.78 -7.96
CA ALA A 115 0.75 2.69 -7.67
C ALA A 115 1.17 1.28 -7.20
N LEU A 116 0.40 0.68 -6.28
CA LEU A 116 0.72 -0.65 -5.74
C LEU A 116 0.51 -1.77 -6.75
N VAL A 117 -0.50 -1.67 -7.61
CA VAL A 117 -0.73 -2.65 -8.68
C VAL A 117 0.30 -2.50 -9.79
N ALA A 118 0.62 -1.27 -10.21
CA ALA A 118 1.64 -1.04 -11.24
C ALA A 118 3.06 -1.47 -10.79
N SER A 119 3.34 -1.42 -9.49
CA SER A 119 4.62 -1.91 -8.95
C SER A 119 4.74 -3.43 -8.93
N LEU A 120 3.65 -4.19 -9.12
CA LEU A 120 3.73 -5.65 -9.23
C LEU A 120 4.61 -6.10 -10.41
N PHE A 121 4.71 -5.31 -11.49
CA PHE A 121 5.64 -5.60 -12.59
C PHE A 121 7.11 -5.51 -12.17
N VAL A 122 7.44 -4.66 -11.19
CA VAL A 122 8.79 -4.54 -10.63
C VAL A 122 9.05 -5.66 -9.62
N VAL A 123 8.03 -6.02 -8.84
CA VAL A 123 8.11 -7.11 -7.84
C VAL A 123 8.25 -8.47 -8.53
N PHE A 124 7.51 -8.70 -9.61
CA PHE A 124 7.47 -9.92 -10.40
C PHE A 124 8.01 -9.64 -11.81
N GLY A 125 9.33 -9.63 -11.98
CA GLY A 125 9.95 -9.36 -13.28
C GLY A 125 9.55 -10.39 -14.34
N ASP A 126 9.62 -11.67 -13.98
CA ASP A 126 9.05 -12.81 -14.71
C ASP A 126 8.13 -13.52 -13.72
N PHE A 127 6.80 -13.39 -13.91
CA PHE A 127 5.75 -13.99 -13.07
C PHE A 127 5.87 -15.52 -12.88
N ARG A 128 6.82 -16.19 -13.53
CA ARG A 128 7.03 -17.65 -13.51
C ARG A 128 8.26 -18.09 -12.72
N ARG A 129 9.33 -17.29 -12.58
CA ARG A 129 10.58 -17.77 -11.94
C ARG A 129 11.37 -16.79 -11.07
N TYR A 130 11.26 -15.48 -11.26
CA TYR A 130 12.11 -14.52 -10.54
C TYR A 130 11.32 -13.31 -10.02
N ASN A 131 11.41 -13.10 -8.71
CA ASN A 131 10.94 -11.89 -8.02
C ASN A 131 12.12 -11.01 -7.57
N ILE A 132 11.83 -9.76 -7.21
CA ILE A 132 12.81 -8.75 -6.81
C ILE A 132 13.76 -9.19 -5.67
N THR A 133 13.33 -10.13 -4.81
CA THR A 133 14.15 -10.62 -3.68
C THR A 133 15.26 -11.58 -4.10
N PHE A 134 15.26 -12.06 -5.34
CA PHE A 134 16.34 -12.87 -5.91
C PHE A 134 17.40 -12.05 -6.65
N LEU A 135 17.15 -10.76 -6.90
CA LEU A 135 18.13 -9.89 -7.54
C LEU A 135 19.27 -9.58 -6.57
N THR A 136 20.48 -9.42 -7.11
CA THR A 136 21.67 -9.00 -6.34
C THR A 136 22.44 -7.92 -7.09
N GLY A 137 23.36 -7.24 -6.40
CA GLY A 137 24.21 -6.20 -7.01
C GLY A 137 23.41 -5.02 -7.57
N THR A 138 23.83 -4.50 -8.73
CA THR A 138 23.25 -3.31 -9.36
C THR A 138 21.80 -3.51 -9.79
N GLU A 139 21.42 -4.71 -10.26
CA GLU A 139 20.05 -5.02 -10.66
C GLU A 139 19.07 -4.89 -9.49
N ALA A 140 19.46 -5.40 -8.32
CA ALA A 140 18.68 -5.25 -7.10
C ALA A 140 18.52 -3.77 -6.75
N LEU A 141 19.60 -3.00 -6.78
CA LEU A 141 19.57 -1.59 -6.42
C LEU A 141 18.62 -0.79 -7.32
N VAL A 142 18.67 -1.03 -8.63
CA VAL A 142 17.78 -0.38 -9.61
C VAL A 142 16.32 -0.80 -9.37
N ALA A 143 16.05 -2.10 -9.19
CA ALA A 143 14.70 -2.59 -8.98
C ALA A 143 14.07 -2.08 -7.67
N TRP A 144 14.83 -2.12 -6.56
CA TRP A 144 14.37 -1.61 -5.27
C TRP A 144 14.14 -0.10 -5.30
N THR A 145 15.01 0.64 -5.99
CA THR A 145 14.83 2.09 -6.17
C THR A 145 13.59 2.39 -7.01
N ALA A 146 13.39 1.70 -8.13
CA ALA A 146 12.19 1.83 -8.95
C ALA A 146 10.93 1.51 -8.15
N LEU A 147 10.95 0.44 -7.34
CA LEU A 147 9.84 0.06 -6.47
C LEU A 147 9.52 1.18 -5.47
N VAL A 148 10.52 1.72 -4.76
CA VAL A 148 10.33 2.83 -3.82
C VAL A 148 9.76 4.06 -4.53
N LEU A 149 10.31 4.43 -5.70
CA LEU A 149 9.81 5.58 -6.44
C LEU A 149 8.36 5.40 -6.87
N VAL A 150 8.00 4.24 -7.43
CA VAL A 150 6.62 3.98 -7.89
C VAL A 150 5.65 3.95 -6.72
N VAL A 151 5.99 3.29 -5.62
CA VAL A 151 5.10 3.17 -4.45
C VAL A 151 4.87 4.53 -3.78
N PHE A 152 5.93 5.31 -3.56
CA PHE A 152 5.83 6.56 -2.79
C PHE A 152 5.44 7.78 -3.64
N LEU A 153 5.82 7.81 -4.92
CA LEU A 153 5.49 8.92 -5.82
C LEU A 153 4.27 8.64 -6.72
N GLY A 154 3.95 7.37 -6.95
CA GLY A 154 2.80 6.95 -7.77
C GLY A 154 1.47 7.58 -7.35
N PRO A 155 1.11 7.59 -6.05
CA PRO A 155 -0.15 8.21 -5.61
C PRO A 155 -0.19 9.73 -5.89
N THR A 156 0.97 10.38 -5.85
CA THR A 156 1.12 11.79 -6.23
C THR A 156 0.91 11.98 -7.73
N ALA A 157 1.57 11.18 -8.55
CA ALA A 157 1.48 11.26 -10.02
C ALA A 157 0.04 11.07 -10.50
N VAL A 158 -0.65 10.04 -9.98
CA VAL A 158 -2.07 9.81 -10.28
C VAL A 158 -2.93 10.95 -9.75
N GLY A 159 -2.69 11.42 -8.53
CA GLY A 159 -3.43 12.54 -7.95
C GLY A 159 -3.30 13.84 -8.75
N LEU A 160 -2.14 14.11 -9.33
CA LEU A 160 -1.90 15.24 -10.24
C LEU A 160 -2.64 15.03 -11.57
N GLY A 161 -2.55 13.84 -12.17
CA GLY A 161 -3.29 13.50 -13.40
C GLY A 161 -4.80 13.67 -13.25
N VAL A 162 -5.38 13.17 -12.16
CA VAL A 162 -6.80 13.36 -11.82
C VAL A 162 -7.16 14.84 -11.67
N THR A 163 -6.25 15.65 -11.12
CA THR A 163 -6.45 17.09 -10.97
C THR A 163 -6.43 17.80 -12.32
N ALA A 164 -5.52 17.40 -13.22
CA ALA A 164 -5.42 17.96 -14.57
C ALA A 164 -6.66 17.64 -15.42
N LEU A 165 -7.19 16.41 -15.34
CA LEU A 165 -8.39 15.99 -16.09
C LEU A 165 -9.70 16.66 -15.63
N ARG A 166 -9.71 17.32 -14.48
CA ARG A 166 -10.89 18.01 -13.92
C ARG A 166 -10.87 19.53 -14.11
N ARG A 167 -9.83 20.06 -14.74
CA ARG A 167 -9.73 21.46 -15.15
C ARG A 167 -10.22 21.59 -16.58
#